data_AF-A0A4C6ZUZ7-F1
#
_entry.id   AF-A0A4C6ZUZ7-F1
#
_cell.length_a   1.000
_cell.length_b   1.000
_cell.length_c   1.000
_cell.angle_alpha   90.00
_cell.angle_beta   90.00
_cell.angle_gamma   90.00
#
_symmetry.space_group_name_H-M   'P 1'
#
loop_
_entity.id
_entity.type
_entity.pdbx_description
1 polymer ?
#
loop_
_entity_poly.entity_id
_entity_poly.type
_entity_poly.pdbx_seq_one_letter_code
_entity_poly.pdbx_strand_id
1 'polypeptide(L)'
;MEGNKVRERSPSFGEYYSHPRLFWLSQTPFEQRHIVDGFSFELSKVVRPYIRERVVDQLAHIDLTLAQAVAKNLGIELTDDQLNITPPPNVNGLKKDPSLSLYAIPDGDVKGRVVAILLNDEVRSADLLAILKALKAKGVHAKLLYSRMGEVTADDGTVLPIAATFAGAPSLTVDAVIVPCGNIADIANNGDANYYLMEAYKHLKPIALAGDARKFKATIKVADQGEEGIAEADRADGSFMDELLTLMTAHRVWSRIPKIDKIPA
;
A
#
# COMPACT_ATOMS: atom_id res chain seq x y z
N MET A 1 3.56 -15.68 -49.17
CA MET A 1 4.22 -16.14 -47.94
C MET A 1 5.34 -17.07 -48.35
N GLU A 2 6.58 -16.74 -48.02
CA GLU A 2 7.74 -17.63 -48.22
C GLU A 2 8.11 -18.27 -46.87
N GLY A 3 8.35 -19.58 -46.86
CA GLY A 3 8.74 -20.32 -45.67
C GLY A 3 8.54 -21.83 -45.81
N ASN A 4 9.38 -22.60 -45.11
CA ASN A 4 9.29 -24.07 -45.06
C ASN A 4 8.46 -24.52 -43.85
N LYS A 5 7.86 -25.73 -43.93
CA LYS A 5 7.21 -26.37 -42.77
C LYS A 5 8.27 -26.89 -41.80
N VAL A 6 8.58 -26.11 -40.76
CA VAL A 6 9.58 -26.44 -39.73
C VAL A 6 8.98 -26.40 -38.33
N ARG A 7 9.61 -27.11 -37.38
CA ARG A 7 9.40 -26.92 -35.93
C ARG A 7 10.63 -26.22 -35.38
N GLU A 8 10.70 -24.92 -35.60
CA GLU A 8 11.86 -24.09 -35.26
C GLU A 8 11.40 -22.76 -34.65
N ARG A 9 12.09 -22.29 -33.61
CA ARG A 9 11.88 -20.95 -33.08
C ARG A 9 12.75 -19.98 -33.86
N SER A 10 12.15 -18.88 -34.35
CA SER A 10 12.92 -17.87 -35.06
C SER A 10 14.07 -17.34 -34.19
N PRO A 11 15.31 -17.23 -34.71
CA PRO A 11 16.44 -16.70 -33.97
C PRO A 11 16.24 -15.29 -33.40
N SER A 12 15.36 -14.48 -34.02
CA SER A 12 15.04 -13.13 -33.51
C SER A 12 14.32 -13.12 -32.16
N PHE A 13 13.83 -14.28 -31.70
CA PHE A 13 13.22 -14.45 -30.38
C PHE A 13 14.25 -14.85 -29.31
N GLY A 14 15.52 -15.06 -29.69
CA GLY A 14 16.60 -15.54 -28.82
C GLY A 14 17.20 -14.50 -27.88
N GLU A 15 16.41 -13.52 -27.43
CA GLU A 15 16.80 -12.47 -26.48
C GLU A 15 15.81 -12.49 -25.31
N TYR A 16 16.32 -12.47 -24.07
CA TYR A 16 15.52 -12.80 -22.88
C TYR A 16 15.67 -11.82 -21.71
N TYR A 17 16.62 -10.89 -21.75
CA TYR A 17 17.03 -10.11 -20.57
C TYR A 17 16.91 -8.59 -20.74
N SER A 18 16.96 -8.08 -21.98
CA SER A 18 16.91 -6.63 -22.22
C SER A 18 15.57 -6.02 -21.81
N HIS A 19 14.46 -6.69 -22.11
CA HIS A 19 13.12 -6.22 -21.73
C HIS A 19 12.87 -6.31 -20.21
N PRO A 20 13.22 -7.41 -19.50
CA PRO A 20 13.18 -7.43 -18.03
C PRO A 20 14.02 -6.33 -17.39
N ARG A 21 15.22 -6.04 -17.93
CA ARG A 21 16.07 -4.95 -17.43
C ARG A 21 15.43 -3.59 -17.66
N LEU A 22 14.87 -3.34 -18.84
CA LEU A 22 14.13 -2.12 -19.15
C LEU A 22 12.98 -1.91 -18.16
N PHE A 23 12.20 -2.96 -17.89
CA PHE A 23 11.11 -2.92 -16.91
C PHE A 23 11.63 -2.56 -15.52
N TRP A 24 12.63 -3.30 -15.00
CA TRP A 24 13.25 -3.07 -13.70
C TRP A 24 13.75 -1.64 -13.50
N LEU A 25 14.48 -1.09 -14.48
CA LEU A 25 15.05 0.26 -14.42
C LEU A 25 14.01 1.37 -14.55
N SER A 26 12.78 1.02 -14.94
CA SER A 26 11.66 1.96 -15.06
C SER A 26 10.86 2.09 -13.77
N GLN A 27 11.03 1.17 -12.82
CA GLN A 27 10.30 1.14 -11.56
C GLN A 27 10.85 2.19 -10.57
N THR A 28 9.97 2.74 -9.74
CA THR A 28 10.39 3.56 -8.59
C THR A 28 11.11 2.68 -7.54
N PRO A 29 11.88 3.28 -6.59
CA PRO A 29 12.60 2.50 -5.58
C PRO A 29 11.70 1.59 -4.72
N PHE A 30 10.46 1.99 -4.44
CA PHE A 30 9.53 1.17 -3.66
C PHE A 30 8.89 0.06 -4.50
N GLU A 31 8.61 0.30 -5.80
CA GLU A 31 8.20 -0.76 -6.72
C GLU A 31 9.32 -1.81 -6.89
N GLN A 32 10.57 -1.36 -7.01
CA GLN A 32 11.74 -2.24 -7.03
C GLN A 32 11.84 -3.10 -5.75
N ARG A 33 11.64 -2.49 -4.57
CA ARG A 33 11.57 -3.23 -3.30
C ARG A 33 10.47 -4.28 -3.32
N HIS A 34 9.27 -3.95 -3.78
CA HIS A 34 8.16 -4.92 -3.87
C HIS A 34 8.45 -6.06 -4.86
N ILE A 35 9.14 -5.80 -5.98
CA ILE A 35 9.58 -6.84 -6.91
C ILE A 35 10.56 -7.80 -6.22
N VAL A 36 11.56 -7.26 -5.51
CA VAL A 36 12.52 -8.05 -4.72
C VAL A 36 11.80 -8.90 -3.68
N ASP A 37 10.90 -8.30 -2.91
CA ASP A 37 10.13 -8.99 -1.87
C ASP A 37 9.22 -10.08 -2.47
N GLY A 38 8.63 -9.81 -3.65
CA GLY A 38 7.84 -10.78 -4.40
C GLY A 38 8.65 -12.02 -4.81
N PHE A 39 9.81 -11.82 -5.47
CA PHE A 39 10.72 -12.93 -5.80
C PHE A 39 11.15 -13.69 -4.54
N SER A 40 11.54 -12.97 -3.50
CA SER A 40 12.01 -13.57 -2.24
C SER A 40 10.93 -14.43 -1.58
N PHE A 41 9.70 -13.92 -1.50
CA PHE A 41 8.55 -14.62 -0.92
C PHE A 41 8.20 -15.88 -1.71
N GLU A 42 8.10 -15.78 -3.04
CA GLU A 42 7.77 -16.95 -3.87
C GLU A 42 8.87 -18.01 -3.83
N LEU A 43 10.15 -17.61 -3.96
CA LEU A 43 11.27 -18.55 -3.94
C LEU A 43 11.49 -19.18 -2.55
N SER A 44 11.12 -18.49 -1.47
CA SER A 44 11.17 -19.08 -0.11
C SER A 44 10.31 -20.35 0.02
N LYS A 45 9.23 -20.44 -0.76
CA LYS A 45 8.30 -21.57 -0.77
C LYS A 45 8.74 -22.72 -1.69
N VAL A 46 9.78 -22.51 -2.51
CA VAL A 46 10.32 -23.54 -3.39
C VAL A 46 11.18 -24.49 -2.57
N VAL A 47 10.73 -25.72 -2.34
CA VAL A 47 11.43 -26.68 -1.44
C VAL A 47 12.84 -27.02 -1.92
N ARG A 48 13.07 -27.14 -3.23
CA ARG A 48 14.35 -27.58 -3.79
C ARG A 48 15.33 -26.38 -3.92
N PRO A 49 16.42 -26.30 -3.13
CA PRO A 49 17.26 -25.10 -3.08
C PRO A 49 17.92 -24.73 -4.41
N TYR A 50 18.40 -25.73 -5.16
CA TYR A 50 19.03 -25.52 -6.47
C TYR A 50 18.12 -24.82 -7.49
N ILE A 51 16.79 -24.86 -7.31
CA ILE A 51 15.86 -24.11 -8.17
C ILE A 51 15.95 -22.62 -7.83
N ARG A 52 16.04 -22.26 -6.55
CA ARG A 52 16.19 -20.87 -6.10
C ARG A 52 17.49 -20.28 -6.61
N GLU A 53 18.59 -21.02 -6.45
CA GLU A 53 19.92 -20.65 -6.95
C GLU A 53 19.90 -20.40 -8.46
N ARG A 54 19.27 -21.28 -9.24
CA ARG A 54 19.12 -21.11 -10.70
C ARG A 54 18.26 -19.90 -11.06
N VAL A 55 17.20 -19.60 -10.32
CA VAL A 55 16.40 -18.40 -10.60
C VAL A 55 17.20 -17.14 -10.27
N VAL A 56 17.91 -17.12 -9.15
CA VAL A 56 18.81 -16.01 -8.78
C VAL A 56 19.91 -15.81 -9.82
N ASP A 57 20.47 -16.89 -10.36
CA ASP A 57 21.41 -16.84 -11.48
C ASP A 57 20.81 -16.16 -12.72
N GLN A 58 19.55 -16.45 -13.06
CA GLN A 58 18.86 -15.74 -14.14
C GLN A 58 18.63 -14.26 -13.83
N LEU A 59 18.36 -13.89 -12.57
CA LEU A 59 18.24 -12.49 -12.17
C LEU A 59 19.57 -11.74 -12.33
N ALA A 60 20.71 -12.39 -12.13
CA ALA A 60 22.04 -11.79 -12.31
C ALA A 60 22.30 -11.39 -13.77
N HIS A 61 21.67 -12.07 -14.73
CA HIS A 61 21.67 -11.69 -16.15
C HIS A 61 20.77 -10.49 -16.46
N ILE A 62 19.89 -10.07 -15.55
CA ILE A 62 18.97 -8.94 -15.73
C ILE A 62 19.55 -7.68 -15.07
N ASP A 63 19.77 -7.75 -13.75
CA ASP A 63 20.33 -6.66 -12.95
C ASP A 63 20.95 -7.20 -11.65
N LEU A 64 22.20 -6.81 -11.37
CA LEU A 64 22.91 -7.29 -10.19
C LEU A 64 22.32 -6.79 -8.87
N THR A 65 21.71 -5.59 -8.85
CA THR A 65 21.09 -5.06 -7.61
C THR A 65 19.85 -5.89 -7.26
N LEU A 66 19.03 -6.22 -8.26
CA LEU A 66 17.90 -7.14 -8.11
C LEU A 66 18.37 -8.52 -7.62
N ALA A 67 19.35 -9.11 -8.31
CA ALA A 67 19.85 -10.44 -7.98
C ALA A 67 20.43 -10.51 -6.56
N GLN A 68 21.28 -9.55 -6.18
CA GLN A 68 21.89 -9.49 -4.85
C GLN A 68 20.85 -9.31 -3.75
N ALA A 69 19.84 -8.46 -3.95
CA ALA A 69 18.79 -8.24 -2.96
C ALA A 69 17.95 -9.49 -2.72
N VAL A 70 17.55 -10.20 -3.79
CA VAL A 70 16.83 -11.48 -3.68
C VAL A 70 17.71 -12.57 -3.08
N ALA A 71 18.98 -12.67 -3.52
CA ALA A 71 19.94 -13.65 -3.00
C ALA A 71 20.14 -13.49 -1.49
N LYS A 72 20.33 -12.25 -1.02
CA LYS A 72 20.45 -11.93 0.41
C LYS A 72 19.25 -12.42 1.22
N ASN A 73 18.03 -12.21 0.73
CA ASN A 73 16.81 -12.65 1.43
C ASN A 73 16.66 -14.18 1.46
N LEU A 74 17.30 -14.88 0.52
CA LEU A 74 17.28 -16.35 0.44
C LEU A 74 18.51 -17.01 1.08
N GLY A 75 19.45 -16.24 1.61
CA GLY A 75 20.71 -16.75 2.16
C GLY A 75 21.66 -17.33 1.10
N ILE A 76 21.64 -16.77 -0.11
CA ILE A 76 22.49 -17.17 -1.25
C ILE A 76 23.57 -16.12 -1.44
N GLU A 77 24.81 -16.57 -1.61
CA GLU A 77 25.94 -15.72 -2.03
C GLU A 77 26.16 -15.88 -3.53
N LEU A 78 26.24 -14.76 -4.25
CA LEU A 78 26.59 -14.78 -5.68
C LEU A 78 28.08 -15.04 -5.85
N THR A 79 28.44 -15.81 -6.87
CA THR A 79 29.85 -16.04 -7.22
C THR A 79 30.46 -14.82 -7.89
N ASP A 80 31.80 -14.73 -7.90
CA ASP A 80 32.50 -13.67 -8.64
C ASP A 80 32.13 -13.66 -10.13
N ASP A 81 31.94 -14.83 -10.74
CA ASP A 81 31.49 -14.94 -12.13
C ASP A 81 30.11 -14.29 -12.32
N GLN A 82 29.17 -14.56 -11.41
CA GLN A 82 27.83 -13.97 -11.46
C GLN A 82 27.88 -12.44 -11.28
N LEU A 83 28.73 -11.95 -10.37
CA LEU A 83 28.92 -10.52 -10.13
C LEU A 83 29.56 -9.79 -11.31
N ASN A 84 30.23 -10.51 -12.22
CA ASN A 84 30.85 -9.96 -13.42
C ASN A 84 30.03 -10.20 -14.70
N ILE A 85 28.79 -10.71 -14.61
CA ILE A 85 27.90 -10.84 -15.76
C ILE A 85 27.65 -9.46 -16.38
N THR A 86 27.88 -9.35 -17.69
CA THR A 86 27.63 -8.12 -18.44
C THR A 86 26.12 -7.88 -18.56
N PRO A 87 25.60 -6.70 -18.17
CA PRO A 87 24.19 -6.40 -18.34
C PRO A 87 23.75 -6.45 -19.81
N PRO A 88 22.49 -6.80 -20.09
CA PRO A 88 21.96 -6.82 -21.45
C PRO A 88 21.92 -5.42 -22.06
N PRO A 89 21.88 -5.31 -23.40
CA PRO A 89 21.86 -4.03 -24.08
C PRO A 89 20.56 -3.27 -23.80
N ASN A 90 20.60 -1.95 -24.02
CA ASN A 90 19.40 -1.12 -24.00
C ASN A 90 18.48 -1.49 -25.17
N VAL A 91 17.16 -1.44 -24.93
CA VAL A 91 16.15 -1.63 -25.97
C VAL A 91 16.11 -0.37 -26.84
N ASN A 92 16.66 -0.43 -28.05
CA ASN A 92 16.71 0.70 -28.98
C ASN A 92 17.29 1.99 -28.36
N GLY A 93 18.25 1.87 -27.44
CA GLY A 93 18.87 3.01 -26.74
C GLY A 93 18.14 3.48 -25.47
N LEU A 94 16.95 2.95 -25.17
CA LEU A 94 16.20 3.27 -23.96
C LEU A 94 16.80 2.56 -22.74
N LYS A 95 17.10 3.34 -21.71
CA LYS A 95 17.53 2.82 -20.39
C LYS A 95 16.35 2.56 -19.45
N LYS A 96 15.27 3.34 -19.60
CA LYS A 96 14.02 3.25 -18.84
C LYS A 96 12.90 3.88 -19.65
N ASP A 97 11.67 3.49 -19.35
CA ASP A 97 10.43 4.09 -19.85
C ASP A 97 9.45 4.25 -18.68
N PRO A 98 9.21 5.48 -18.20
CA PRO A 98 8.34 5.72 -17.04
C PRO A 98 6.91 5.21 -17.20
N SER A 99 6.43 4.96 -18.44
CA SER A 99 5.11 4.36 -18.67
C SER A 99 5.00 2.91 -18.19
N LEU A 100 6.14 2.25 -17.91
CA LEU A 100 6.20 0.90 -17.36
C LEU A 100 6.10 0.87 -15.83
N SER A 101 6.10 2.03 -15.16
CA SER A 101 5.87 2.15 -13.72
C SER A 101 4.42 2.56 -13.47
N LEU A 102 3.83 2.03 -12.40
CA LEU A 102 2.47 2.40 -11.98
C LEU A 102 2.44 3.77 -11.31
N TYR A 103 3.56 4.20 -10.70
CA TYR A 103 3.56 5.33 -9.77
C TYR A 103 4.60 6.41 -10.10
N ALA A 104 5.44 6.21 -11.13
CA ALA A 104 6.41 7.23 -11.55
C ALA A 104 5.74 8.46 -12.17
N ILE A 105 4.60 8.28 -12.84
CA ILE A 105 3.77 9.35 -13.38
C ILE A 105 2.40 9.24 -12.69
N PRO A 106 2.01 10.22 -11.85
CA PRO A 106 0.70 10.21 -11.22
C PRO A 106 -0.43 10.23 -12.25
N ASP A 107 -1.43 9.38 -12.06
CA ASP A 107 -2.64 9.32 -12.89
C ASP A 107 -3.88 9.01 -12.04
N GLY A 108 -5.06 9.07 -12.68
CA GLY A 108 -6.35 8.74 -12.05
C GLY A 108 -6.89 9.78 -11.07
N ASP A 109 -7.96 9.39 -10.37
CA ASP A 109 -8.62 10.17 -9.33
C ASP A 109 -9.13 9.27 -8.18
N VAL A 110 -9.74 9.89 -7.17
CA VAL A 110 -10.25 9.18 -5.97
C VAL A 110 -11.69 8.64 -6.13
N LYS A 111 -12.38 8.90 -7.24
CA LYS A 111 -13.78 8.50 -7.42
C LYS A 111 -13.91 6.98 -7.41
N GLY A 112 -14.89 6.48 -6.65
CA GLY A 112 -15.13 5.05 -6.47
C GLY A 112 -14.26 4.39 -5.39
N ARG A 113 -13.24 5.09 -4.85
CA ARG A 113 -12.50 4.66 -3.66
C ARG A 113 -13.42 4.61 -2.45
N VAL A 114 -13.03 3.86 -1.42
CA VAL A 114 -13.84 3.64 -0.22
C VAL A 114 -13.03 3.94 1.04
N VAL A 115 -13.66 4.60 2.01
CA VAL A 115 -13.08 4.95 3.30
C VAL A 115 -13.84 4.23 4.43
N ALA A 116 -13.10 3.67 5.38
CA ALA A 116 -13.69 3.21 6.64
C ALA A 116 -13.80 4.39 7.62
N ILE A 117 -14.97 4.57 8.22
CA ILE A 117 -15.20 5.52 9.31
C ILE A 117 -15.45 4.70 10.58
N LEU A 118 -14.50 4.73 11.53
CA LEU A 118 -14.62 3.97 12.77
C LEU A 118 -15.47 4.76 13.77
N LEU A 119 -16.69 4.30 14.01
CA LEU A 119 -17.64 4.95 14.92
C LEU A 119 -17.32 4.64 16.38
N ASN A 120 -17.86 5.47 17.27
CA ASN A 120 -18.03 5.24 18.70
C ASN A 120 -19.54 5.35 19.04
N ASP A 121 -19.93 5.12 20.29
CA ASP A 121 -21.34 5.14 20.71
C ASP A 121 -21.99 6.54 20.75
N GLU A 122 -21.19 7.61 20.79
CA GLU A 122 -21.64 9.02 20.78
C GLU A 122 -20.74 9.87 19.86
N VAL A 123 -20.87 9.63 18.54
CA VAL A 123 -20.04 10.29 17.52
C VAL A 123 -20.34 11.79 17.47
N ARG A 124 -19.30 12.60 17.32
CA ARG A 124 -19.45 14.04 17.06
C ARG A 124 -20.06 14.27 15.67
N SER A 125 -21.33 14.66 15.60
CA SER A 125 -22.05 14.75 14.33
C SER A 125 -21.44 15.78 13.37
N ALA A 126 -20.88 16.87 13.92
CA ALA A 126 -20.21 17.90 13.14
C ALA A 126 -18.99 17.37 12.35
N ASP A 127 -18.19 16.48 12.95
CA ASP A 127 -17.06 15.84 12.26
C ASP A 127 -17.59 14.92 11.16
N LEU A 128 -18.56 14.07 11.48
CA LEU A 128 -19.13 13.11 10.54
C LEU A 128 -19.79 13.79 9.33
N LEU A 129 -20.53 14.87 9.55
CA LEU A 129 -21.18 15.64 8.48
C LEU A 129 -20.14 16.22 7.51
N ALA A 130 -19.07 16.81 8.03
CA ALA A 130 -18.01 17.37 7.22
C ALA A 130 -17.26 16.30 6.40
N ILE A 131 -16.95 15.15 7.04
CA ILE A 131 -16.36 13.98 6.38
C ILE A 131 -17.24 13.50 5.22
N LEU A 132 -18.50 13.16 5.49
CA LEU A 132 -19.40 12.61 4.48
C LEU A 132 -19.66 13.59 3.33
N LYS A 133 -19.74 14.89 3.62
CA LYS A 133 -19.88 15.94 2.59
C LYS A 133 -18.67 15.99 1.66
N ALA A 134 -17.46 15.99 2.21
CA ALA A 134 -16.23 16.05 1.41
C ALA A 134 -16.02 14.78 0.57
N LEU A 135 -16.24 13.60 1.16
CA LEU A 135 -16.16 12.32 0.45
C LEU A 135 -17.16 12.27 -0.71
N LYS A 136 -18.43 12.63 -0.46
CA LYS A 136 -19.47 12.68 -1.49
C LYS A 136 -19.13 13.64 -2.63
N ALA A 137 -18.55 14.81 -2.34
CA ALA A 137 -18.15 15.78 -3.34
C ALA A 137 -17.08 15.26 -4.33
N LYS A 138 -16.27 14.28 -3.90
CA LYS A 138 -15.26 13.61 -4.74
C LYS A 138 -15.69 12.24 -5.25
N GLY A 139 -16.92 11.80 -4.94
CA GLY A 139 -17.42 10.47 -5.31
C GLY A 139 -16.68 9.33 -4.60
N VAL A 140 -16.17 9.58 -3.39
CA VAL A 140 -15.58 8.59 -2.49
C VAL A 140 -16.69 8.01 -1.60
N HIS A 141 -16.72 6.70 -1.44
CA HIS A 141 -17.71 6.01 -0.61
C HIS A 141 -17.23 5.88 0.84
N ALA A 142 -18.17 5.78 1.78
CA ALA A 142 -17.88 5.56 3.20
C ALA A 142 -18.56 4.29 3.69
N LYS A 143 -17.86 3.54 4.55
CA LYS A 143 -18.43 2.44 5.36
C LYS A 143 -18.36 2.84 6.82
N LEU A 144 -19.52 2.90 7.48
CA LEU A 144 -19.62 3.18 8.90
C LEU A 144 -19.39 1.87 9.68
N LEU A 145 -18.29 1.78 10.42
CA LEU A 145 -17.89 0.56 11.10
C LEU A 145 -17.96 0.72 12.61
N TYR A 146 -18.33 -0.35 13.32
CA TYR A 146 -18.43 -0.34 14.78
C TYR A 146 -18.08 -1.70 15.41
N SER A 147 -18.16 -1.82 16.74
CA SER A 147 -17.87 -3.06 17.48
C SER A 147 -18.97 -4.13 17.36
N ARG A 148 -20.19 -3.73 16.98
CA ARG A 148 -21.36 -4.58 16.75
C ARG A 148 -22.19 -4.07 15.56
N MET A 149 -23.19 -4.82 15.12
CA MET A 149 -24.17 -4.36 14.12
C MET A 149 -25.28 -3.51 14.76
N GLY A 150 -26.22 -3.06 13.93
CA GLY A 150 -27.39 -2.27 14.33
C GLY A 150 -27.15 -0.78 14.10
N GLU A 151 -27.45 0.02 15.12
CA GLU A 151 -27.33 1.47 15.07
C GLU A 151 -26.55 2.00 16.29
N VAL A 152 -26.00 3.21 16.14
CA VAL A 152 -25.51 4.10 17.21
C VAL A 152 -26.12 5.49 17.02
N THR A 153 -26.14 6.31 18.07
CA THR A 153 -26.73 7.65 18.03
C THR A 153 -25.63 8.69 18.22
N ALA A 154 -25.52 9.65 17.30
CA ALA A 154 -24.57 10.76 17.41
C ALA A 154 -24.98 11.75 18.53
N ASP A 155 -24.08 12.68 18.86
CA ASP A 155 -24.27 13.71 19.88
C ASP A 155 -25.47 14.67 19.63
N ASP A 156 -25.93 14.77 18.38
CA ASP A 156 -27.12 15.55 17.99
C ASP A 156 -28.41 14.72 17.85
N GLY A 157 -28.37 13.44 18.22
CA GLY A 157 -29.50 12.52 18.11
C GLY A 157 -29.64 11.82 16.75
N THR A 158 -28.74 12.06 15.80
CA THR A 158 -28.75 11.36 14.51
C THR A 158 -28.49 9.87 14.69
N VAL A 159 -29.39 9.03 14.18
CA VAL A 159 -29.24 7.57 14.18
C VAL A 159 -28.37 7.14 13.00
N LEU A 160 -27.28 6.43 13.28
CA LEU A 160 -26.28 5.98 12.31
C LEU A 160 -26.37 4.46 12.13
N PRO A 161 -26.82 3.96 10.96
CA PRO A 161 -26.82 2.54 10.67
C PRO A 161 -25.39 2.03 10.42
N ILE A 162 -25.04 0.93 11.07
CA ILE A 162 -23.71 0.33 10.98
C ILE A 162 -23.65 -0.59 9.76
N ALA A 163 -22.66 -0.37 8.91
CA ALA A 163 -22.48 -1.14 7.68
C ALA A 163 -21.84 -2.50 7.94
N ALA A 164 -20.87 -2.57 8.85
CA ALA A 164 -20.20 -3.80 9.25
C ALA A 164 -19.47 -3.60 10.58
N THR A 165 -19.08 -4.71 11.22
CA THR A 165 -18.15 -4.64 12.34
C THR A 165 -16.71 -4.39 11.86
N PHE A 166 -15.81 -3.99 12.76
CA PHE A 166 -14.38 -3.85 12.46
C PHE A 166 -13.79 -5.12 11.83
N ALA A 167 -14.07 -6.29 12.44
CA ALA A 167 -13.64 -7.58 11.92
C ALA A 167 -14.41 -8.03 10.65
N GLY A 168 -15.68 -7.61 10.50
CA GLY A 168 -16.51 -7.99 9.36
C GLY A 168 -16.14 -7.29 8.05
N ALA A 169 -15.54 -6.10 8.14
CA ALA A 169 -14.99 -5.38 7.00
C ALA A 169 -13.61 -4.81 7.36
N PRO A 170 -12.55 -5.64 7.38
CA PRO A 170 -11.22 -5.23 7.83
C PRO A 170 -10.60 -4.16 6.94
N SER A 171 -9.51 -3.55 7.42
CA SER A 171 -8.88 -2.41 6.75
C SER A 171 -8.46 -2.75 5.33
N LEU A 172 -8.13 -4.02 5.04
CA LEU A 172 -7.86 -4.56 3.72
C LEU A 172 -8.87 -4.12 2.64
N THR A 173 -10.14 -3.94 3.00
CA THR A 173 -11.26 -3.70 2.09
C THR A 173 -11.53 -2.22 1.76
N VAL A 174 -10.71 -1.30 2.26
CA VAL A 174 -10.85 0.16 2.08
C VAL A 174 -9.52 0.80 1.66
N ASP A 175 -9.58 2.02 1.13
CA ASP A 175 -8.42 2.78 0.64
C ASP A 175 -7.82 3.70 1.72
N ALA A 176 -8.63 4.15 2.68
CA ALA A 176 -8.19 4.97 3.83
C ALA A 176 -9.09 4.75 5.06
N VAL A 177 -8.63 5.26 6.22
CA VAL A 177 -9.37 5.16 7.49
C VAL A 177 -9.51 6.54 8.12
N ILE A 178 -10.72 6.86 8.58
CA ILE A 178 -11.02 8.08 9.35
C ILE A 178 -11.59 7.66 10.71
N VAL A 179 -11.14 8.34 11.77
CA VAL A 179 -11.73 8.21 13.10
C VAL A 179 -12.23 9.60 13.54
N PRO A 180 -13.54 9.86 13.48
CA PRO A 180 -14.13 11.09 14.01
C PRO A 180 -14.04 11.13 15.54
N CYS A 181 -14.19 12.32 16.13
CA CYS A 181 -14.27 12.47 17.57
C CYS A 181 -15.64 11.99 18.12
N GLY A 182 -15.80 12.05 19.44
CA GLY A 182 -16.98 11.58 20.17
C GLY A 182 -16.54 10.95 21.48
N ASN A 183 -17.27 9.94 21.96
CA ASN A 183 -16.85 9.11 23.09
C ASN A 183 -15.74 8.12 22.68
N ILE A 184 -14.52 8.59 22.45
CA ILE A 184 -13.39 7.73 22.01
C ILE A 184 -13.06 6.65 23.04
N ALA A 185 -13.38 6.83 24.32
CA ALA A 185 -13.14 5.84 25.36
C ALA A 185 -13.86 4.50 25.08
N ASP A 186 -14.98 4.54 24.36
CA ASP A 186 -15.74 3.36 23.91
C ASP A 186 -14.90 2.40 23.04
N ILE A 187 -14.07 2.95 22.14
CA ILE A 187 -13.27 2.16 21.19
C ILE A 187 -11.76 2.20 21.45
N ALA A 188 -11.28 3.05 22.36
CA ALA A 188 -9.85 3.24 22.64
C ALA A 188 -9.15 1.94 23.07
N ASN A 189 -9.84 1.10 23.85
CA ASN A 189 -9.32 -0.18 24.34
C ASN A 189 -9.86 -1.39 23.54
N ASN A 190 -10.56 -1.15 22.43
CA ASN A 190 -11.06 -2.22 21.59
C ASN A 190 -9.91 -2.78 20.72
N GLY A 191 -9.63 -4.07 20.83
CA GLY A 191 -8.54 -4.73 20.10
C GLY A 191 -8.67 -4.61 18.58
N ASP A 192 -9.86 -4.84 18.04
CA ASP A 192 -10.11 -4.79 16.60
C ASP A 192 -9.96 -3.37 16.05
N ALA A 193 -10.46 -2.34 16.76
CA ALA A 193 -10.31 -0.95 16.34
C ALA A 193 -8.83 -0.52 16.30
N ASN A 194 -8.06 -0.89 17.32
CA ASN A 194 -6.61 -0.65 17.35
C ASN A 194 -5.90 -1.40 16.22
N TYR A 195 -6.21 -2.68 16.02
CA TYR A 195 -5.63 -3.48 14.96
C TYR A 195 -6.00 -2.94 13.57
N TYR A 196 -7.21 -2.44 13.39
CA TYR A 196 -7.66 -1.81 12.14
C TYR A 196 -6.70 -0.70 11.69
N LEU A 197 -6.29 0.16 12.63
CA LEU A 197 -5.36 1.25 12.36
C LEU A 197 -3.94 0.73 12.14
N MET A 198 -3.50 -0.29 12.88
CA MET A 198 -2.18 -0.90 12.69
C MET A 198 -2.06 -1.57 11.31
N GLU A 199 -3.08 -2.32 10.89
CA GLU A 199 -3.16 -2.98 9.59
C GLU A 199 -3.18 -1.93 8.46
N ALA A 200 -4.00 -0.89 8.59
CA ALA A 200 -4.04 0.21 7.61
C ALA A 200 -2.70 0.93 7.50
N TYR A 201 -2.05 1.19 8.65
CA TYR A 201 -0.76 1.85 8.73
C TYR A 201 0.34 1.03 8.06
N LYS A 202 0.42 -0.27 8.37
CA LYS A 202 1.36 -1.22 7.76
C LYS A 202 1.16 -1.32 6.25
N HIS A 203 -0.08 -1.26 5.78
CA HIS A 203 -0.42 -1.27 4.35
C HIS A 203 -0.35 0.11 3.68
N LEU A 204 0.30 1.09 4.31
CA LEU A 204 0.62 2.40 3.73
C LEU A 204 -0.62 3.23 3.39
N LYS A 205 -1.76 2.98 4.02
CA LYS A 205 -3.01 3.72 3.75
C LYS A 205 -2.98 5.08 4.45
N PRO A 206 -3.58 6.12 3.86
CA PRO A 206 -3.86 7.36 4.57
C PRO A 206 -4.75 7.08 5.79
N ILE A 207 -4.44 7.72 6.92
CA ILE A 207 -5.23 7.65 8.16
C ILE A 207 -5.51 9.08 8.59
N ALA A 208 -6.75 9.36 9.01
CA ALA A 208 -7.15 10.68 9.49
C ALA A 208 -7.80 10.59 10.87
N LEU A 209 -7.32 11.39 11.83
CA LEU A 209 -7.73 11.34 13.24
C LEU A 209 -8.22 12.73 13.71
N ALA A 210 -9.50 12.84 14.05
CA ALA A 210 -10.09 14.09 14.53
C ALA A 210 -10.22 14.12 16.07
N GLY A 211 -9.84 15.24 16.68
CA GLY A 211 -10.02 15.49 18.11
C GLY A 211 -9.33 14.45 18.98
N ASP A 212 -10.10 13.81 19.87
CA ASP A 212 -9.58 12.80 20.81
C ASP A 212 -9.11 11.52 20.11
N ALA A 213 -9.52 11.27 18.87
CA ALA A 213 -9.06 10.13 18.10
C ALA A 213 -7.54 10.15 17.84
N ARG A 214 -6.90 11.32 17.96
CA ARG A 214 -5.43 11.45 17.88
C ARG A 214 -4.70 10.59 18.92
N LYS A 215 -5.36 10.19 20.02
CA LYS A 215 -4.82 9.24 21.00
C LYS A 215 -4.42 7.89 20.36
N PHE A 216 -5.05 7.50 19.25
CA PHE A 216 -4.68 6.29 18.49
C PHE A 216 -3.29 6.36 17.83
N LYS A 217 -2.63 7.53 17.79
CA LYS A 217 -1.23 7.65 17.33
C LYS A 217 -0.28 6.74 18.12
N ALA A 218 -0.56 6.54 19.40
CA ALA A 218 0.20 5.64 20.26
C ALA A 218 0.21 4.19 19.71
N THR A 219 -0.93 3.71 19.23
CA THR A 219 -1.12 2.36 18.68
C THR A 219 -0.25 2.11 17.43
N ILE A 220 -0.14 3.13 16.57
CA ILE A 220 0.67 3.08 15.35
C ILE A 220 2.09 3.64 15.53
N LYS A 221 2.50 3.91 16.78
CA LYS A 221 3.84 4.40 17.16
C LYS A 221 4.25 5.71 16.44
N VAL A 222 3.27 6.58 16.20
CA VAL A 222 3.48 7.93 15.65
C VAL A 222 3.64 8.91 16.81
N ALA A 223 4.64 9.79 16.72
CA ALA A 223 4.95 10.76 17.77
C ALA A 223 3.98 11.96 17.75
N ASP A 224 3.97 12.75 18.82
CA ASP A 224 3.00 13.84 19.01
C ASP A 224 3.04 14.90 17.92
N GLN A 225 4.20 15.16 17.33
CA GLN A 225 4.36 16.09 16.19
C GLN A 225 3.75 15.58 14.87
N GLY A 226 3.29 14.33 14.82
CA GLY A 226 2.69 13.72 13.63
C GLY A 226 3.72 13.24 12.61
N GLU A 227 3.22 12.79 11.46
CA GLU A 227 4.02 12.41 10.30
C GLU A 227 3.20 12.46 9.01
N GLU A 228 3.88 12.53 7.85
CA GLU A 228 3.23 12.46 6.54
C GLU A 228 2.33 11.21 6.42
N GLY A 229 1.12 11.42 5.88
CA GLY A 229 0.14 10.37 5.69
C GLY A 229 -0.78 10.10 6.89
N ILE A 230 -0.60 10.84 7.99
CA ILE A 230 -1.51 10.88 9.14
C ILE A 230 -2.08 12.30 9.23
N ALA A 231 -3.28 12.50 8.70
CA ALA A 231 -3.98 13.78 8.82
C ALA A 231 -4.57 13.91 10.23
N GLU A 232 -4.29 15.01 10.92
CA GLU A 232 -4.76 15.22 12.30
C GLU A 232 -5.17 16.67 12.57
N ALA A 233 -6.30 16.85 13.25
CA ALA A 233 -6.83 18.16 13.60
C ALA A 233 -7.78 18.07 14.81
N ASP A 234 -8.14 19.20 15.42
CA ASP A 234 -9.12 19.23 16.51
C ASP A 234 -10.55 18.91 16.04
N ARG A 235 -10.84 19.13 14.74
CA ARG A 235 -12.12 18.90 14.07
C ARG A 235 -11.87 18.43 12.64
N ALA A 236 -12.79 17.65 12.09
CA ALA A 236 -12.72 17.21 10.69
C ALA A 236 -13.21 18.30 9.72
N ASP A 237 -12.52 19.43 9.65
CA ASP A 237 -12.90 20.55 8.77
C ASP A 237 -12.46 20.37 7.31
N GLY A 238 -12.60 21.42 6.50
CA GLY A 238 -12.22 21.38 5.08
C GLY A 238 -10.74 21.09 4.87
N SER A 239 -9.84 21.68 5.67
CA SER A 239 -8.40 21.46 5.53
C SER A 239 -8.03 20.03 5.86
N PHE A 240 -8.61 19.48 6.92
CA PHE A 240 -8.43 18.07 7.30
C PHE A 240 -8.85 17.11 6.17
N MET A 241 -10.00 17.36 5.55
CA MET A 241 -10.49 16.52 4.46
C MET A 241 -9.70 16.71 3.16
N ASP A 242 -9.26 17.92 2.85
CA ASP A 242 -8.44 18.20 1.67
C ASP A 242 -7.07 17.52 1.76
N GLU A 243 -6.45 17.50 2.95
CA GLU A 243 -5.21 16.77 3.21
C GLU A 243 -5.42 15.26 2.95
N LEU A 244 -6.45 14.66 3.55
CA LEU A 244 -6.76 13.25 3.36
C LEU A 244 -7.02 12.90 1.89
N LEU A 245 -7.83 13.68 1.18
CA LEU A 245 -8.15 13.44 -0.22
C LEU A 245 -6.91 13.58 -1.14
N THR A 246 -6.00 14.48 -0.79
CA THR A 246 -4.70 14.60 -1.47
C THR A 246 -3.86 13.33 -1.27
N LEU A 247 -3.77 12.83 -0.04
CA LEU A 247 -3.08 11.58 0.27
C LEU A 247 -3.71 10.38 -0.45
N MET A 248 -5.05 10.31 -0.51
CA MET A 248 -5.76 9.26 -1.25
C MET A 248 -5.51 9.32 -2.76
N THR A 249 -5.33 10.52 -3.32
CA THR A 249 -4.98 10.70 -4.73
C THR A 249 -3.60 10.10 -5.04
N ALA A 250 -2.66 10.18 -4.10
CA ALA A 250 -1.36 9.52 -4.19
C ALA A 250 -1.41 7.99 -3.95
N HIS A 251 -2.60 7.41 -3.77
CA HIS A 251 -2.91 6.00 -3.51
C HIS A 251 -2.40 5.45 -2.17
N ARG A 252 -1.11 5.58 -1.86
CA ARG A 252 -0.46 5.10 -0.64
C ARG A 252 0.64 6.06 -0.19
N VAL A 253 0.99 5.96 1.09
CA VAL A 253 2.03 6.76 1.75
C VAL A 253 3.37 6.01 1.67
N TRP A 254 4.02 6.04 0.51
CA TRP A 254 5.25 5.28 0.26
C TRP A 254 6.41 5.66 1.21
N SER A 255 6.46 6.91 1.68
CA SER A 255 7.44 7.39 2.66
C SER A 255 7.37 6.68 4.02
N ARG A 256 6.27 5.96 4.30
CA ARG A 256 6.08 5.17 5.53
C ARG A 256 6.79 3.82 5.52
N ILE A 257 7.21 3.30 4.36
CA ILE A 257 7.85 1.97 4.24
C ILE A 257 8.95 1.72 5.29
N PRO A 258 9.88 2.64 5.60
CA PRO A 258 10.92 2.40 6.61
C PRO A 258 10.39 2.26 8.05
N LYS A 259 9.13 2.61 8.31
CA LYS A 259 8.52 2.63 9.65
C LYS A 259 7.71 1.37 9.94
N ILE A 260 7.31 0.59 8.93
CA ILE A 260 6.34 -0.51 9.11
C ILE A 260 6.99 -1.79 9.68
N ASP A 261 8.30 -1.99 9.46
CA ASP A 261 9.01 -3.22 9.89
C ASP A 261 9.02 -3.41 11.43
N LYS A 262 8.77 -2.34 12.20
CA LYS A 262 8.66 -2.36 13.67
C LYS A 262 7.21 -2.41 14.20
N ILE A 263 6.21 -2.48 13.31
CA ILE A 263 4.79 -2.51 13.67
C ILE A 263 4.32 -3.96 13.72
N PRO A 264 3.89 -4.47 14.89
CA PRO A 264 3.46 -5.86 15.06
C PRO A 264 1.99 -6.02 14.64
N ALA A 265 1.75 -5.93 13.34
CA ALA A 265 0.42 -6.03 12.73
C ALA A 265 0.34 -7.16 11.70
#